data_AF-A0A0Q8SMW0-F1
#
_entry.id   AF-A0A0Q8SMW0-F1
#
_cell.length_a   1.000
_cell.length_b   1.000
_cell.length_c   1.000
_cell.angle_alpha   90.00
_cell.angle_beta   90.00
_cell.angle_gamma   90.00
#
_symmetry.space_group_name_H-M   'P 1'
#
loop_
_entity.id
_entity.type
_entity.pdbx_description
1 polymer ?
#
loop_
_entity_poly.entity_id
_entity_poly.type
_entity_poly.pdbx_seq_one_letter_code
_entity_poly.pdbx_strand_id
1 'polypeptide(L)'
;MALTMPTRTITSIRAGGLKSRVEKLLHSQAGQPLTLGEIGAALDLPKTSHPEISSCLAKLREAGTVQSAPGPASSARGRRQVQRYSILLRRVGGDVRVSEMDARRALAMAR
;
A
#
# COMPACT_ATOMS: atom_id res chain seq x y z
N MET A 1 -38.58 28.83 12.86
CA MET A 1 -37.99 27.51 13.22
C MET A 1 -36.83 27.25 12.26
N ALA A 2 -35.59 27.48 12.70
CA ALA A 2 -34.40 27.33 11.85
C ALA A 2 -33.77 25.95 12.09
N LEU A 3 -33.63 25.18 11.01
CA LEU A 3 -32.99 23.86 11.02
C LEU A 3 -31.47 24.07 11.06
N THR A 4 -30.88 23.94 12.24
CA THR A 4 -29.43 23.97 12.43
C THR A 4 -28.82 22.72 11.80
N MET A 5 -28.18 22.87 10.64
CA MET A 5 -27.41 21.78 10.05
C MET A 5 -26.20 21.48 10.96
N PRO A 6 -25.91 20.19 11.28
CA PRO A 6 -24.67 19.87 11.96
C PRO A 6 -23.51 20.10 10.99
N THR A 7 -22.81 21.21 11.19
CA THR A 7 -21.49 21.48 10.66
C THR A 7 -20.63 20.24 10.91
N ARG A 8 -20.31 19.49 9.85
CA ARG A 8 -19.36 18.38 9.93
C ARG A 8 -18.01 18.97 10.25
N THR A 9 -17.67 18.99 11.53
CA THR A 9 -16.32 19.22 12.00
C THR A 9 -15.40 18.22 11.30
N ILE A 10 -14.65 18.68 10.31
CA ILE A 10 -13.53 17.91 9.75
C ILE A 10 -12.47 17.96 10.84
N THR A 11 -12.60 17.05 11.80
CA THR A 11 -11.69 16.90 12.91
C THR A 11 -10.31 16.61 12.32
N SER A 12 -9.44 17.63 12.42
CA SER A 12 -8.01 17.46 12.70
C SER A 12 -7.76 16.22 13.58
N ILE A 13 -6.56 15.65 13.57
CA ILE A 13 -6.08 14.57 14.46
C ILE A 13 -6.23 13.14 13.90
N ARG A 14 -5.52 12.82 12.81
CA ARG A 14 -4.97 11.46 12.61
C ARG A 14 -3.51 11.64 12.21
N ALA A 15 -2.57 11.30 13.09
CA ALA A 15 -1.14 11.53 12.88
C ALA A 15 -0.62 10.75 11.65
N GLY A 16 -0.52 11.45 10.53
CA GLY A 16 -0.08 10.95 9.23
C GLY A 16 -1.16 11.01 8.14
N GLY A 17 -0.78 11.40 6.92
CA GLY A 17 -1.69 11.43 5.77
C GLY A 17 -2.24 10.04 5.40
N LEU A 18 -3.24 9.98 4.52
CA LEU A 18 -3.89 8.73 4.09
C LEU A 18 -2.87 7.66 3.68
N LYS A 19 -1.84 8.04 2.93
CA LYS A 19 -0.73 7.17 2.53
C LYS A 19 -0.08 6.47 3.73
N SER A 20 0.33 7.23 4.75
CA SER A 20 0.98 6.69 5.95
C SER A 20 0.06 5.76 6.75
N ARG A 21 -1.25 6.03 6.75
CA ARG A 21 -2.24 5.17 7.41
C ARG A 21 -2.41 3.84 6.67
N VAL A 22 -2.49 3.87 5.35
CA VAL A 22 -2.55 2.66 4.50
C VAL A 22 -1.27 1.84 4.67
N GLU A 23 -0.11 2.48 4.66
CA GLU A 23 1.18 1.82 4.85
C GLU A 23 1.29 1.15 6.23
N LYS A 24 0.94 1.86 7.31
CA LYS A 24 0.89 1.28 8.66
C LYS A 24 -0.05 0.08 8.74
N LEU A 25 -1.24 0.16 8.14
CA LEU A 25 -2.20 -0.94 8.11
C LEU A 25 -1.61 -2.18 7.41
N LEU A 26 -1.01 -2.00 6.23
CA LEU A 26 -0.41 -3.10 5.47
C LEU A 26 0.81 -3.69 6.19
N HIS A 27 1.57 -2.88 6.95
CA HIS A 27 2.63 -3.37 7.82
C HIS A 27 2.08 -4.16 9.02
N SER A 28 1.03 -3.68 9.69
CA SER A 28 0.42 -4.38 10.82
C SER A 28 -0.21 -5.71 10.43
N GLN A 29 -0.65 -5.84 9.18
CA GLN A 29 -1.20 -7.08 8.61
C GLN A 29 -0.22 -7.76 7.65
N ALA A 30 1.09 -7.62 7.91
CA ALA A 30 2.12 -8.28 7.11
C ALA A 30 1.84 -9.79 7.04
N GLY A 31 1.66 -10.30 5.81
CA GLY A 31 1.31 -11.70 5.55
C GLY A 31 -0.16 -11.95 5.19
N GLN A 32 -1.06 -10.99 5.40
CA GLN A 32 -2.46 -11.08 4.95
C GLN A 32 -2.72 -10.06 3.83
N PRO A 33 -2.85 -10.51 2.56
CA PRO A 33 -3.18 -9.62 1.46
C PRO A 33 -4.59 -9.06 1.65
N LEU A 34 -4.78 -7.75 1.56
CA LEU A 34 -6.07 -7.09 1.75
C LEU A 34 -6.66 -6.55 0.46
N THR A 35 -7.97 -6.66 0.32
CA THR A 35 -8.72 -6.03 -0.76
C THR A 35 -8.90 -4.54 -0.49
N LEU A 36 -9.22 -3.78 -1.55
CA LEU A 36 -9.53 -2.35 -1.42
C LEU A 36 -10.65 -2.07 -0.40
N GLY A 37 -11.69 -2.94 -0.38
CA GLY A 37 -12.81 -2.81 0.54
C GLY A 37 -12.42 -3.10 1.99
N GLU A 38 -11.55 -4.10 2.23
CA GLU A 38 -11.02 -4.40 3.57
C GLU A 38 -10.13 -3.26 4.08
N ILE A 39 -9.33 -2.63 3.22
CA ILE A 39 -8.51 -1.46 3.57
C ILE A 39 -9.42 -0.27 3.95
N GLY A 40 -10.47 -0.01 3.16
CA GLY A 40 -11.46 1.02 3.46
C GLY A 40 -12.15 0.79 4.79
N ALA A 41 -12.61 -0.44 5.04
CA ALA A 41 -13.25 -0.83 6.29
C ALA A 41 -12.31 -0.70 7.49
N ALA A 42 -11.06 -1.16 7.38
CA ALA A 42 -10.07 -1.10 8.47
C ALA A 42 -9.64 0.35 8.81
N LEU A 43 -9.72 1.27 7.85
CA LEU A 43 -9.41 2.69 8.07
C LEU A 43 -10.63 3.54 8.46
N ASP A 44 -11.80 2.91 8.59
CA ASP A 44 -13.09 3.54 8.83
C ASP A 44 -13.35 4.65 7.79
N LEU A 45 -13.20 4.29 6.52
CA LEU A 45 -13.40 5.17 5.38
C LEU A 45 -14.62 4.74 4.56
N PRO A 46 -15.46 5.69 4.13
CA PRO A 46 -16.60 5.39 3.27
C PRO A 46 -16.12 4.93 1.90
N LYS A 47 -16.99 4.21 1.17
CA LYS A 47 -16.70 3.74 -0.20
C LYS A 47 -16.40 4.88 -1.18
N THR A 48 -16.87 6.09 -0.88
CA THR A 48 -16.56 7.30 -1.67
C THR A 48 -15.08 7.65 -1.66
N SER A 49 -14.31 7.22 -0.64
CA SER A 49 -12.86 7.42 -0.54
C SER A 49 -12.04 6.32 -1.24
N HIS A 50 -12.67 5.30 -1.85
CA HIS A 50 -11.95 4.26 -2.58
C HIS A 50 -11.02 4.77 -3.68
N PRO A 51 -11.34 5.83 -4.46
CA PRO A 51 -10.41 6.39 -5.44
C PRO A 51 -9.13 6.93 -4.79
N GLU A 52 -9.25 7.57 -3.63
CA GLU A 52 -8.11 8.13 -2.87
C GLU A 52 -7.20 7.03 -2.33
N ILE A 53 -7.81 5.95 -1.82
CA ILE A 53 -7.09 4.74 -1.36
C ILE A 53 -6.37 4.09 -2.55
N SER A 54 -7.05 3.93 -3.68
CA SER A 54 -6.47 3.38 -4.91
C SER A 54 -5.26 4.20 -5.39
N SER A 55 -5.38 5.53 -5.41
CA SER A 55 -4.27 6.44 -5.73
C SER A 55 -3.10 6.28 -4.75
N CYS A 56 -3.37 6.14 -3.45
CA CYS A 56 -2.33 5.90 -2.45
C CYS A 56 -1.63 4.56 -2.66
N LEU A 57 -2.38 3.50 -2.96
CA LEU A 57 -1.83 2.16 -3.23
C LEU A 57 -0.98 2.15 -4.51
N ALA A 58 -1.38 2.87 -5.55
CA ALA A 58 -0.58 3.04 -6.76
C ALA A 58 0.78 3.68 -6.45
N LYS A 59 0.79 4.78 -5.67
CA LYS A 59 2.04 5.45 -5.24
C LYS A 59 2.93 4.55 -4.38
N LEU A 60 2.34 3.74 -3.49
CA LEU A 60 3.09 2.79 -2.66
C LEU A 60 3.65 1.62 -3.48
N ARG A 61 2.96 1.23 -4.56
CA ARG A 61 3.45 0.22 -5.50
C ARG A 61 4.60 0.76 -6.36
N GLU A 62 4.49 1.98 -6.87
CA GLU A 62 5.57 2.66 -7.60
C GLU A 62 6.82 2.83 -6.73
N ALA A 63 6.65 3.09 -5.43
CA ALA A 63 7.74 3.15 -4.46
C ALA A 63 8.35 1.77 -4.10
N GLY A 64 7.79 0.68 -4.61
CA GLY A 64 8.25 -0.69 -4.30
C GLY A 64 7.92 -1.16 -2.88
N THR A 65 7.01 -0.49 -2.18
CA THR A 65 6.61 -0.81 -0.80
C THR A 65 5.45 -1.80 -0.74
N VAL A 66 4.59 -1.80 -1.75
CA VAL A 66 3.37 -2.63 -1.80
C VAL A 66 3.34 -3.41 -3.10
N GLN A 67 2.93 -4.68 -3.02
CA GLN A 67 2.63 -5.51 -4.19
C GLN A 67 1.12 -5.76 -4.29
N SER A 68 0.65 -5.93 -5.52
CA SER A 68 -0.75 -6.29 -5.82
C SER A 68 -0.79 -7.61 -6.57
N ALA A 69 -1.64 -8.54 -6.13
CA ALA A 69 -1.88 -9.82 -6.80
C ALA A 69 -3.39 -10.07 -6.92
N PRO A 70 -3.86 -10.73 -7.99
CA PRO A 70 -5.24 -11.20 -8.06
C PRO A 70 -5.45 -12.31 -7.01
N GLY A 71 -6.56 -12.24 -6.29
CA GLY A 71 -6.93 -13.24 -5.29
C GLY A 71 -8.44 -13.31 -5.09
N PRO A 72 -8.93 -14.25 -4.25
CA PRO A 72 -10.35 -14.39 -4.01
C PRO A 72 -10.94 -13.12 -3.38
N ALA A 73 -12.13 -12.72 -3.82
CA ALA A 73 -12.90 -11.69 -3.15
C ALA A 73 -13.36 -12.17 -1.75
N SER A 74 -13.49 -11.23 -0.82
CA SER A 74 -14.03 -11.52 0.52
C SER A 74 -15.54 -11.81 0.53
N SER A 75 -16.23 -11.64 -0.61
CA SER A 75 -17.66 -11.90 -0.73
C SER A 75 -17.93 -13.34 -1.18
N ALA A 76 -18.84 -14.02 -0.50
CA ALA A 76 -19.27 -15.39 -0.82
C ALA A 76 -20.14 -15.51 -2.10
N ARG A 77 -20.56 -14.39 -2.72
CA ARG A 77 -21.35 -14.41 -3.96
C ARG A 77 -20.46 -14.61 -5.19
N GLY A 78 -20.07 -15.86 -5.40
CA GLY A 78 -19.43 -16.36 -6.63
C GLY A 78 -17.91 -16.25 -6.65
N ARG A 79 -17.28 -16.97 -7.60
CA ARG A 79 -15.82 -17.00 -7.80
C ARG A 79 -15.35 -15.70 -8.47
N ARG A 80 -15.35 -14.60 -7.72
CA ARG A 80 -14.81 -13.31 -8.19
C ARG A 80 -13.37 -13.17 -7.71
N GLN A 81 -12.48 -12.88 -8.64
CA GLN A 81 -11.11 -12.48 -8.30
C GLN A 81 -11.04 -10.95 -8.21
N VAL A 82 -10.36 -10.46 -7.19
CA VAL A 82 -10.13 -9.04 -6.94
C VAL A 82 -8.65 -8.80 -6.66
N GLN A 83 -8.20 -7.58 -6.88
CA GLN A 83 -6.85 -7.20 -6.49
C GLN A 83 -6.73 -7.19 -4.96
N ARG A 84 -5.73 -7.91 -4.47
CA ARG A 84 -5.31 -7.91 -3.08
C ARG A 84 -3.93 -7.26 -2.98
N TYR A 85 -3.74 -6.47 -1.94
CA TYR A 85 -2.56 -5.67 -1.69
C TYR A 85 -1.85 -6.19 -0.46
N SER A 86 -0.53 -6.33 -0.53
CA SER A 86 0.30 -6.73 0.61
C SER A 86 1.57 -5.90 0.66
N ILE A 87 2.12 -5.72 1.86
CA ILE A 87 3.41 -5.07 2.04
C ILE A 87 4.51 -5.96 1.44
N LEU A 88 5.39 -5.36 0.62
CA LEU A 88 6.67 -5.96 0.31
C LEU A 88 7.56 -5.74 1.52
N LEU A 89 7.78 -6.79 2.30
CA LEU A 89 8.85 -6.79 3.29
C LEU A 89 10.16 -6.75 2.50
N ARG A 90 10.66 -5.53 2.28
CA ARG A 90 11.97 -5.31 1.68
C ARG A 90 12.97 -6.09 2.54
N ARG A 91 13.49 -7.20 2.03
CA ARG A 91 14.71 -7.79 2.60
C ARG A 91 15.75 -6.69 2.50
N VAL A 92 16.13 -6.12 3.64
CA VAL A 92 17.30 -5.25 3.72
C VAL A 92 18.49 -6.13 3.37
N GLY A 93 18.84 -6.18 2.08
CA GLY A 93 19.86 -7.09 1.58
C GLY A 93 19.82 -7.17 0.06
N GLY A 94 20.64 -6.31 -0.57
CA GLY A 94 20.99 -6.48 -1.98
C GLY A 94 20.73 -5.29 -2.88
N ASP A 95 21.12 -4.07 -2.48
CA ASP A 95 21.52 -3.08 -3.48
C ASP A 95 22.98 -3.40 -3.83
N VAL A 96 23.20 -4.45 -4.64
CA VAL A 96 24.54 -4.72 -5.21
C VAL A 96 24.74 -3.73 -6.33
N ARG A 97 25.18 -2.52 -5.97
CA ARG A 97 25.73 -1.57 -6.94
C ARG A 97 27.15 -2.03 -7.24
N VAL A 98 27.31 -2.85 -8.27
CA VAL A 98 28.64 -3.02 -8.87
C VAL A 98 28.94 -1.71 -9.60
N SER A 99 29.86 -0.92 -9.06
CA SER A 99 30.42 0.21 -9.80
C SER A 99 31.14 -0.37 -11.02
N GLU A 100 30.99 0.26 -12.19
CA GLU A 100 31.71 -0.13 -13.41
C GLU A 100 33.23 -0.28 -13.18
N MET A 101 33.76 0.44 -12.19
CA MET A 101 35.15 0.37 -11.74
C MET A 101 35.54 -1.00 -11.14
N ASP A 102 34.64 -1.66 -10.42
CA ASP A 102 34.88 -2.98 -9.82
C ASP A 102 34.87 -4.09 -10.89
N ALA A 103 33.99 -3.98 -11.89
CA ALA A 103 33.98 -4.90 -13.03
C ALA A 103 35.27 -4.81 -13.85
N ARG A 104 35.78 -3.59 -14.08
CA ARG A 104 37.06 -3.36 -14.78
C ARG A 104 38.26 -3.88 -13.97
N ARG A 105 38.25 -3.73 -12.64
CA ARG A 105 39.31 -4.23 -11.77
C ARG A 105 39.38 -5.77 -11.78
N ALA A 106 38.24 -6.46 -11.74
CA ALA A 106 38.19 -7.92 -11.81
C ALA A 106 38.74 -8.47 -13.15
N LEU A 107 38.41 -7.82 -14.27
CA LEU A 107 38.95 -8.16 -15.59
C LEU A 107 40.47 -7.94 -15.70
N ALA A 108 41.00 -6.91 -15.04
CA ALA A 108 42.44 -6.63 -15.03
C ALA A 108 43.26 -7.63 -14.20
N MET A 109 42.65 -8.23 -13.16
CA MET A 109 43.29 -9.22 -12.29
C MET A 109 43.14 -10.67 -12.79
N ALA A 110 42.35 -10.91 -13.84
CA ALA A 110 42.13 -12.22 -14.46
C ALA A 110 43.09 -12.54 -15.62
N ARG A 111 44.20 -11.78 -15.74
CA ARG A 111 45.32 -12.02 -16.66
C ARG A 111 46.56 -12.44 -15.88
#